data_AF-A0A4Q3RI93-F1
#
_entry.id   AF-A0A4Q3RI93-F1
#
_cell.length_a   1.000
_cell.length_b   1.000
_cell.length_c   1.000
_cell.angle_alpha   90.00
_cell.angle_beta   90.00
_cell.angle_gamma   90.00
#
_symmetry.space_group_name_H-M   'P 1'
#
loop_
_entity.id
_entity.type
_entity.pdbx_description
1 polymer ?
#
loop_
_entity_poly.entity_id
_entity_poly.type
_entity_poly.pdbx_seq_one_letter_code
_entity_poly.pdbx_strand_id
1 'polypeptide(L)'
;LLVTGLAVGQAAATGWRLDAQKYPSPYNTYQNKGLPPGPICTPSTETIDAVLNAPDTDYIFFVAKPDFNGYSNFAVTYQEHLQFAKQYQTALDELIRKKQGK
;
A
#
# COMPACT_ATOMS: atom_id res chain seq x y z
N LEU A 1 -19.15 4.14 -0.15
CA LEU A 1 -19.87 3.74 -1.38
C LEU A 1 -19.32 4.56 -2.53
N LEU A 2 -18.43 3.99 -3.35
CA LEU A 2 -18.21 4.39 -4.74
C LEU A 2 -17.61 3.16 -5.43
N VAL A 3 -18.48 2.46 -6.14
CA VAL A 3 -18.21 1.31 -6.99
C VAL A 3 -18.19 1.81 -8.42
N THR A 4 -17.10 1.59 -9.15
CA THR A 4 -17.02 1.15 -10.56
C THR A 4 -15.54 0.77 -10.79
N GLY A 5 -15.16 -0.37 -11.36
CA GLY A 5 -15.85 -1.22 -12.32
C GLY A 5 -15.23 -1.02 -13.70
N LEU A 6 -14.27 -1.88 -14.04
CA LEU A 6 -13.90 -2.32 -15.40
C LEU A 6 -13.48 -1.24 -16.42
N ALA A 7 -12.16 -1.12 -16.64
CA ALA A 7 -11.59 -0.79 -17.94
C ALA A 7 -10.22 -1.47 -18.07
N VAL A 8 -10.23 -2.71 -18.55
CA VAL A 8 -9.04 -3.32 -19.16
C VAL A 8 -8.82 -2.59 -20.48
N GLY A 9 -7.68 -1.92 -20.60
CA GLY A 9 -7.19 -1.42 -21.90
C GLY A 9 -7.23 0.10 -22.11
N GLN A 10 -6.63 0.89 -21.22
CA GLN A 10 -6.08 2.23 -21.53
C GLN A 10 -5.29 2.81 -20.35
N ALA A 11 -4.26 2.10 -19.89
CA ALA A 11 -3.45 2.55 -18.74
C ALA A 11 -2.42 3.66 -19.07
N ALA A 12 -2.45 4.25 -20.28
CA ALA A 12 -1.43 5.20 -20.73
C ALA A 12 -1.88 6.67 -20.82
N ALA A 13 -3.17 6.99 -20.66
CA ALA A 13 -3.71 8.30 -21.07
C ALA A 13 -4.35 9.15 -19.96
N THR A 14 -4.34 8.73 -18.70
CA THR A 14 -4.90 9.51 -17.61
C THR A 14 -3.88 9.73 -16.50
N GLY A 15 -3.35 10.95 -16.44
CA GLY A 15 -2.39 11.41 -15.42
C GLY A 15 -2.91 11.40 -13.97
N TRP A 16 -4.13 10.92 -13.73
CA TRP A 16 -4.84 10.82 -12.45
C TRP A 16 -4.18 9.94 -11.38
N ARG A 17 -3.12 9.18 -11.74
CA ARG A 17 -2.40 8.33 -10.76
C ARG A 17 -1.14 8.97 -10.20
N LEU A 18 -0.57 9.96 -10.90
CA LEU A 18 0.67 10.63 -10.50
C LEU A 18 0.41 12.02 -9.89
N ASP A 19 -0.69 12.66 -10.27
CA ASP A 19 -1.17 13.94 -9.75
C ASP A 19 -1.61 13.85 -8.28
N ALA A 20 -2.29 12.77 -7.86
CA ALA A 20 -2.69 12.58 -6.46
C ALA A 20 -1.51 12.52 -5.49
N GLN A 21 -0.40 11.87 -5.89
CA GLN A 21 0.83 11.84 -5.08
C GLN A 21 1.48 13.23 -4.99
N LYS A 22 1.37 14.01 -6.06
CA LYS A 22 1.92 15.38 -6.17
C LYS A 22 0.99 16.45 -5.63
N TYR A 23 -0.24 16.11 -5.25
CA TYR A 23 -1.19 17.07 -4.73
C TYR A 23 -0.74 17.60 -3.36
N PRO A 24 -0.57 18.93 -3.22
CA PRO A 24 -0.13 19.52 -1.96
C PRO A 24 -1.29 19.50 -0.96
N SER A 25 -1.12 18.76 0.12
CA SER A 25 -2.05 18.69 1.25
C SER A 25 -1.26 18.48 2.53
N PRO A 26 -1.63 19.10 3.67
CA PRO A 26 -0.95 18.89 4.94
C PRO A 26 -1.06 17.44 5.46
N TYR A 27 -1.96 16.62 4.88
CA TYR A 27 -2.10 15.20 5.19
C TYR A 27 -1.29 14.27 4.28
N ASN A 28 -0.63 14.80 3.24
CA ASN A 28 0.14 13.99 2.30
C ASN A 28 1.52 13.61 2.90
N THR A 29 1.63 12.38 3.41
CA THR A 29 2.86 11.84 4.03
C THR A 29 3.96 11.51 3.03
N TYR A 30 3.69 11.55 1.72
CA TYR A 30 4.75 11.45 0.70
C TYR A 30 5.52 12.78 0.54
N GLN A 31 4.90 13.92 0.89
CA GLN A 31 5.50 15.24 0.73
C GLN A 31 5.91 15.87 2.06
N ASN A 32 5.08 15.72 3.09
CA ASN A 32 5.33 16.27 4.41
C ASN A 32 5.95 15.20 5.31
N LYS A 33 7.09 15.52 5.92
CA LYS A 33 7.74 14.64 6.89
C LYS A 33 7.03 14.72 8.24
N GLY A 34 6.98 13.59 8.93
CA GLY A 34 6.35 13.48 10.24
C GLY A 34 4.88 13.10 10.16
N LEU A 35 4.18 13.24 11.29
CA LEU A 35 2.76 12.90 11.38
C LEU A 35 1.90 14.00 10.76
N PRO A 36 0.77 13.63 10.13
CA PRO A 36 -0.22 14.61 9.69
C PRO A 36 -0.78 15.41 10.88
N PRO A 37 -1.38 16.59 10.65
CA PRO A 37 -1.91 17.45 11.72
C PRO A 37 -3.10 16.85 12.50
N GLY A 38 -3.70 15.77 12.00
CA GLY A 38 -4.80 15.07 12.65
C GLY A 38 -4.94 13.62 12.17
N PRO A 39 -5.78 12.81 12.86
CA PRO A 39 -6.02 11.42 12.47
C PRO A 39 -6.76 11.35 11.12
N ILE A 40 -6.34 10.41 10.27
CA ILE A 40 -7.00 10.15 8.99
C ILE A 40 -8.29 9.33 9.19
N CYS A 41 -8.33 8.50 10.23
CA CYS A 41 -9.45 7.64 10.60
C CYS A 41 -9.57 7.54 12.13
N THR A 42 -10.75 7.18 12.63
CA THR A 42 -10.97 6.88 14.06
C THR A 42 -10.27 5.56 14.42
N PRO A 43 -9.23 5.56 15.29
CA PRO A 43 -8.56 4.32 15.69
C PRO A 43 -9.44 3.48 16.62
N SER A 44 -9.27 2.16 16.60
CA SER A 44 -9.82 1.28 17.63
C SER A 44 -8.92 1.28 18.87
N THR A 45 -9.45 0.84 20.01
CA THR A 45 -8.66 0.69 21.26
C THR A 45 -7.47 -0.25 21.06
N GLU A 46 -7.68 -1.37 20.36
CA GLU A 46 -6.63 -2.32 20.01
C GLU A 46 -5.50 -1.68 19.18
N THR A 47 -5.83 -0.73 18.30
CA THR A 47 -4.83 0.00 17.50
C THR A 47 -3.99 0.91 18.38
N ILE A 48 -4.61 1.57 19.37
CA ILE A 48 -3.90 2.44 20.32
C ILE A 48 -2.93 1.59 21.16
N ASP A 49 -3.41 0.46 21.70
CA ASP A 49 -2.58 -0.43 22.52
C ASP A 49 -1.42 -1.04 21.73
N ALA A 50 -1.64 -1.38 20.45
CA ALA A 50 -0.59 -1.90 19.57
C ALA A 50 0.49 -0.86 19.25
N VAL A 51 0.11 0.41 19.11
CA VAL A 51 1.08 1.51 18.90
C VAL A 51 1.87 1.79 20.18
N LEU A 52 1.22 1.75 21.35
CA LEU A 52 1.87 1.98 22.64
C LEU A 52 2.80 0.83 23.07
N ASN A 53 2.47 -0.40 22.72
CA ASN A 53 3.24 -1.61 23.05
C ASN A 53 3.93 -2.23 21.82
N ALA A 54 4.32 -1.40 20.85
CA ALA A 54 4.95 -1.88 19.64
C ALA A 54 6.29 -2.60 19.96
N PRO A 55 6.55 -3.78 19.36
CA PRO A 55 7.82 -4.47 19.55
C PRO A 55 8.96 -3.67 18.91
N ASP A 56 10.13 -3.70 19.54
CA ASP A 56 11.33 -3.07 18.99
C ASP A 56 11.82 -3.87 17.77
N THR A 57 11.80 -3.23 16.60
CA THR A 57 12.17 -3.86 15.32
C THR A 57 12.81 -2.85 14.39
N ASP A 58 13.78 -3.29 13.58
CA ASP A 58 14.48 -2.46 12.60
C ASP A 58 13.74 -2.34 11.25
N TYR A 59 12.49 -2.80 11.17
CA TYR A 59 11.76 -2.85 9.90
C TYR A 59 11.29 -1.45 9.48
N ILE A 60 11.73 -1.02 8.29
CA ILE A 60 11.38 0.29 7.72
C ILE A 60 10.41 0.14 6.55
N PHE A 61 10.36 -1.03 5.93
CA PHE A 61 9.54 -1.30 4.75
C PHE A 61 8.61 -2.49 4.98
N PHE A 62 7.43 -2.44 4.39
CA PHE A 62 6.50 -3.57 4.37
C PHE A 62 5.84 -3.72 2.99
N VAL A 63 5.50 -4.94 2.62
CA VAL A 63 4.77 -5.29 1.38
C VAL A 63 3.79 -6.41 1.71
N ALA A 64 2.58 -6.38 1.15
CA ALA A 64 1.65 -7.50 1.26
C ALA A 64 2.26 -8.80 0.68
N LYS A 65 1.98 -9.94 1.30
CA LYS A 65 2.50 -11.23 0.82
C LYS A 65 1.81 -11.68 -0.49
N PRO A 66 2.53 -12.39 -1.38
CA PRO A 66 2.00 -12.85 -2.67
C PRO A 66 0.97 -13.99 -2.56
N ASP A 67 0.76 -14.54 -1.37
CA ASP A 67 -0.23 -15.58 -1.07
C ASP A 67 -1.64 -15.00 -0.79
N PHE A 68 -1.79 -13.67 -0.73
CA PHE A 68 -3.06 -12.96 -0.52
C PHE A 68 -3.83 -13.39 0.75
N ASN A 69 -3.13 -13.90 1.76
CA ASN A 69 -3.72 -14.34 3.02
C ASN A 69 -3.96 -13.21 4.05
N GLY A 70 -3.66 -11.96 3.67
CA GLY A 70 -3.80 -10.78 4.52
C GLY A 70 -2.58 -10.45 5.38
N TYR A 71 -1.47 -11.19 5.25
CA TYR A 71 -0.22 -10.89 5.95
C TYR A 71 0.74 -10.06 5.09
N SER A 72 1.71 -9.42 5.74
CA SER A 72 2.74 -8.60 5.12
C SER A 72 4.14 -9.18 5.36
N ASN A 73 5.04 -9.00 4.39
CA ASN A 73 6.48 -9.13 4.55
C ASN A 73 7.05 -7.81 5.06
N PHE A 74 7.96 -7.88 6.01
CA PHE A 74 8.68 -6.73 6.57
C PHE A 74 10.15 -6.80 6.15
N ALA A 75 10.74 -5.66 5.82
CA ALA A 75 12.11 -5.56 5.34
C ALA A 75 12.83 -4.38 5.99
N VAL A 76 14.11 -4.58 6.29
CA VAL A 76 15.00 -3.51 6.81
C VAL A 76 15.59 -2.71 5.66
N THR A 77 15.91 -3.39 4.55
CA THR A 77 16.59 -2.78 3.41
C THR A 77 15.65 -2.52 2.23
N TYR A 78 15.97 -1.49 1.47
CA TYR A 78 15.22 -1.16 0.26
C TYR A 78 15.32 -2.26 -0.82
N GLN A 79 16.48 -2.93 -0.92
CA GLN A 79 16.68 -4.01 -1.90
C GLN A 79 15.77 -5.21 -1.61
N GLU A 80 15.66 -5.60 -0.35
CA GLU A 80 14.76 -6.67 0.09
C GLU A 80 13.29 -6.29 -0.16
N HIS A 81 12.89 -5.04 0.16
CA HIS A 81 11.57 -4.53 -0.16
C HIS A 81 11.24 -4.64 -1.66
N LEU A 82 12.18 -4.29 -2.55
CA LEU A 82 12.00 -4.40 -3.99
C LEU A 82 11.80 -5.86 -4.46
N GLN A 83 12.51 -6.81 -3.84
CA GLN A 83 12.33 -8.23 -4.14
C GLN A 83 10.91 -8.69 -3.76
N PHE A 84 10.44 -8.35 -2.56
CA PHE A 84 9.08 -8.67 -2.12
C PHE A 84 8.01 -7.96 -2.98
N ALA A 85 8.23 -6.70 -3.34
CA ALA A 85 7.34 -5.96 -4.22
C ALA A 85 7.20 -6.64 -5.60
N LYS A 86 8.32 -7.11 -6.17
CA LYS A 86 8.31 -7.83 -7.45
C LYS A 86 7.56 -9.16 -7.36
N GLN A 87 7.75 -9.91 -6.27
CA GLN A 87 7.02 -11.16 -6.03
C GLN A 87 5.51 -10.90 -5.95
N TYR A 88 5.09 -9.88 -5.20
CA TYR A 88 3.69 -9.49 -5.08
C TYR A 88 3.08 -9.07 -6.42
N GLN A 89 3.79 -8.25 -7.20
CA GLN A 89 3.33 -7.82 -8.53
C GLN A 89 3.13 -9.01 -9.48
N THR A 90 4.10 -9.93 -9.51
CA THR A 90 4.03 -11.14 -10.36
C THR A 90 2.81 -12.00 -9.99
N ALA A 91 2.59 -12.23 -8.70
CA ALA A 91 1.44 -13.00 -8.22
C ALA A 91 0.10 -12.32 -8.55
N LEU A 92 0.05 -10.98 -8.45
CA LEU A 92 -1.14 -10.19 -8.77
C LEU A 92 -1.46 -10.25 -10.26
N ASP A 93 -0.47 -10.11 -11.13
CA ASP A 93 -0.63 -10.19 -12.59
C ASP A 93 -1.17 -11.56 -13.01
N GLU A 94 -0.64 -12.64 -12.43
CA GLU A 94 -1.15 -13.99 -12.66
C GLU A 94 -2.60 -14.16 -12.20
N LEU A 95 -2.95 -13.61 -11.03
CA LEU A 95 -4.30 -13.68 -10.49
C LEU A 95 -5.29 -12.90 -11.36
N ILE A 96 -4.90 -11.72 -11.84
CA ILE A 96 -5.70 -10.91 -12.77
C ILE A 96 -5.90 -11.68 -14.08
N ARG A 97 -4.85 -12.26 -14.65
CA ARG A 97 -4.92 -13.08 -15.87
C ARG A 97 -5.88 -14.26 -15.71
N LYS A 98 -5.81 -14.98 -14.58
CA LYS A 98 -6.71 -16.11 -14.26
C LYS A 98 -8.18 -15.66 -14.16
N LYS A 99 -8.44 -14.46 -13.61
CA LYS A 99 -9.79 -13.90 -13.53
C LYS A 99 -10.34 -13.44 -14.89
N GLN A 100 -9.48 -12.97 -15.79
CA GLN A 100 -9.86 -12.52 -17.13
C GLN A 100 -10.12 -13.67 -18.12
N GLY A 101 -9.52 -14.84 -17.87
CA GLY A 101 -9.74 -16.05 -18.65
C GLY A 101 -10.93 -16.91 -18.19
N LYS A 102 -11.73 -16.42 -17.24
CA LYS A 102 -12.97 -17.04 -16.76
C LYS A 102 -14.15 -16.14 -17.13
#